data_AF-A0AAV4EBN0-F1
#
_entry.id   AF-A0AAV4EBN0-F1
#
_cell.length_a   1.000
_cell.length_b   1.000
_cell.length_c   1.000
_cell.angle_alpha   90.00
_cell.angle_beta   90.00
_cell.angle_gamma   90.00
#
_symmetry.space_group_name_H-M   'P 1'
#
loop_
_entity.id
_entity.type
_entity.pdbx_description
1 polymer ?
#
loop_
_entity_poly.entity_id
_entity_poly.type
_entity_poly.pdbx_seq_one_letter_code
_entity_poly.pdbx_strand_id
1 'polypeptide(L)'
;MCFRLTWCLTPPCIEIIIVFQQGNARAHTARYTQQFLEQSNVQDLPWPALSPDLNPIEHLWDYLQRRLDCQDHRLQNADEGTGMLFQDIFYIF
;
A
#
# COMPACT_ATOMS: atom_id res chain seq x y z
N MET A 1 45.61 -1.31 -34.55
CA MET A 1 44.97 -2.49 -33.92
C MET A 1 43.68 -2.04 -33.27
N CYS A 2 42.59 -2.73 -33.57
CA CYS A 2 41.22 -2.41 -33.21
C CYS A 2 40.91 -2.90 -31.80
N PHE A 3 40.39 -2.06 -30.90
CA PHE A 3 39.61 -2.50 -29.75
C PHE A 3 38.47 -1.51 -29.51
N ARG A 4 37.37 -1.78 -30.22
CA ARG A 4 36.05 -1.21 -29.97
C ARG A 4 35.49 -1.91 -28.74
N LEU A 5 35.60 -1.28 -27.57
CA LEU A 5 34.83 -1.69 -26.41
C LEU A 5 33.40 -1.20 -26.64
N THR A 6 32.58 -2.07 -27.22
CA THR A 6 31.13 -1.90 -27.25
C THR A 6 30.66 -1.82 -25.81
N TRP A 7 30.20 -0.65 -25.40
CA TRP A 7 29.52 -0.44 -24.14
C TRP A 7 28.22 -1.26 -24.16
N CYS A 8 28.26 -2.54 -23.75
CA CYS A 8 27.09 -3.26 -23.29
C CYS A 8 26.75 -2.78 -21.87
N LEU A 9 26.29 -1.54 -21.77
CA LEU A 9 25.54 -1.07 -20.60
C LEU A 9 24.07 -0.97 -21.00
N THR A 10 23.44 -2.11 -21.25
CA THR A 10 22.08 -2.23 -20.73
C THR A 10 22.26 -2.32 -19.22
N PRO A 11 21.90 -1.29 -18.42
CA PRO A 11 21.89 -1.46 -16.97
C PRO A 11 21.06 -2.74 -16.69
N PRO A 12 21.49 -3.63 -15.77
CA PRO A 12 20.64 -4.74 -15.39
C PRO A 12 19.32 -4.11 -14.99
N CYS A 13 18.25 -4.43 -15.74
CA CYS A 13 16.91 -4.02 -15.40
C CYS A 13 16.72 -4.51 -13.97
N ILE A 14 16.82 -3.60 -12.99
CA ILE A 14 16.42 -3.91 -11.63
C ILE A 14 14.92 -4.13 -11.77
N GLU A 15 14.51 -5.39 -11.86
CA GLU A 15 13.11 -5.74 -11.89
C GLU A 15 12.54 -5.29 -10.54
N ILE A 16 11.79 -4.20 -10.57
CA ILE A 16 11.03 -3.73 -9.42
C ILE A 16 9.92 -4.76 -9.23
N ILE A 17 10.09 -5.65 -8.25
CA ILE A 17 9.07 -6.61 -7.84
C ILE A 17 8.07 -5.85 -6.98
N ILE A 18 6.81 -5.82 -7.42
CA ILE A 18 5.69 -5.23 -6.67
C ILE A 18 4.96 -6.36 -5.95
N VAL A 19 4.83 -6.25 -4.62
CA VAL A 19 4.09 -7.18 -3.77
C VAL A 19 2.90 -6.45 -3.12
N PHE A 20 1.76 -7.12 -3.07
CA PHE A 20 0.57 -6.65 -2.38
C PHE A 20 0.62 -7.08 -0.92
N GLN A 21 0.32 -6.17 0.00
CA GLN A 21 0.30 -6.46 1.43
C GLN A 21 -1.10 -6.19 1.98
N GLN A 22 -1.65 -7.18 2.70
CA GLN A 22 -2.92 -7.08 3.40
C GLN A 22 -2.85 -7.86 4.72
N GLY A 23 -3.66 -7.48 5.71
CA GLY A 23 -3.79 -8.24 6.95
C GLY A 23 -4.63 -9.51 6.82
N ASN A 24 -4.59 -10.39 7.81
CA ASN A 24 -5.32 -11.67 7.83
C ASN A 24 -6.80 -11.57 8.26
N ALA A 25 -7.50 -10.51 7.88
CA ALA A 25 -8.94 -10.42 8.16
C ALA A 25 -9.70 -11.54 7.43
N ARG A 26 -10.81 -12.04 8.00
CA ARG A 26 -11.57 -13.15 7.42
C ARG A 26 -11.99 -12.92 5.95
N ALA A 27 -12.26 -11.67 5.58
CA ALA A 27 -12.60 -11.30 4.21
C ALA A 27 -11.40 -11.43 3.25
N HIS A 28 -10.17 -11.19 3.73
CA HIS A 28 -8.94 -11.26 2.94
C HIS A 28 -8.48 -12.71 2.74
N THR A 29 -8.70 -13.57 3.74
CA THR A 29 -8.39 -15.00 3.67
C THR A 29 -9.54 -15.82 3.05
N ALA A 30 -10.64 -15.17 2.64
CA ALA A 30 -11.76 -15.87 2.03
C ALA A 30 -11.35 -16.45 0.67
N ARG A 31 -11.87 -17.64 0.34
CA ARG A 31 -11.53 -18.35 -0.90
C ARG A 31 -11.73 -17.48 -2.15
N TYR A 32 -12.84 -16.74 -2.18
CA TYR A 32 -13.16 -15.87 -3.31
C TYR A 32 -12.13 -14.76 -3.50
N THR A 33 -11.73 -14.11 -2.40
CA THR A 33 -10.73 -13.03 -2.42
C THR A 33 -9.36 -13.54 -2.87
N GLN A 34 -8.91 -14.67 -2.32
CA GLN A 34 -7.64 -15.30 -2.72
C GLN A 34 -7.64 -15.69 -4.21
N GLN A 35 -8.73 -16.32 -4.68
CA GLN A 35 -8.90 -16.65 -6.09
C GLN A 35 -8.89 -15.41 -7.00
N PHE A 36 -9.49 -14.30 -6.55
CA PHE A 36 -9.46 -13.05 -7.30
C PHE A 36 -8.04 -12.47 -7.42
N LEU A 37 -7.24 -12.51 -6.35
CA LEU A 37 -5.86 -12.04 -6.36
C LEU A 37 -4.98 -12.89 -7.29
N GLU A 38 -5.14 -14.21 -7.23
CA GLU A 38 -4.48 -15.14 -8.15
C GLU A 38 -4.84 -14.87 -9.62
N GLN A 39 -6.14 -14.69 -9.91
CA GLN A 39 -6.62 -14.37 -11.27
C GLN A 39 -6.15 -13.00 -11.77
N SER A 40 -5.93 -12.06 -10.86
CA SER A 40 -5.43 -10.72 -11.16
C SER A 40 -3.90 -10.67 -11.27
N ASN A 41 -3.21 -11.82 -11.10
CA ASN A 41 -1.76 -11.93 -11.11
C ASN A 41 -1.09 -11.02 -10.05
N VAL A 42 -1.77 -10.85 -8.91
CA VAL A 42 -1.30 -10.06 -7.77
C VAL A 42 -0.57 -10.99 -6.80
N GLN A 43 0.69 -10.66 -6.49
CA GLN A 43 1.48 -11.41 -5.51
C GLN A 43 1.14 -10.92 -4.10
N ASP A 44 0.46 -11.75 -3.32
CA ASP A 44 0.16 -11.47 -1.90
C ASP A 44 1.39 -11.73 -1.02
N LEU A 45 1.65 -10.83 -0.07
CA LEU A 45 2.71 -10.95 0.93
C LEU A 45 2.18 -11.73 2.14
N PRO A 46 2.75 -12.90 2.48
CA PRO A 46 2.35 -13.64 3.66
C PRO A 46 2.53 -12.79 4.92
N TRP A 47 1.45 -12.58 5.67
CA TRP A 47 1.47 -11.73 6.86
C TRP A 47 1.31 -12.55 8.14
N PRO A 48 2.09 -12.29 9.20
CA PRO A 48 1.88 -12.93 10.50
C PRO A 48 0.53 -12.48 11.13
N ALA A 49 -0.14 -13.42 11.79
CA ALA A 49 -1.36 -13.10 12.52
C ALA A 49 -1.06 -12.19 13.72
N LEU A 50 -1.99 -11.26 14.02
CA LEU A 50 -1.90 -10.36 15.17
C LEU A 50 -0.66 -9.45 15.18
N SER A 51 -0.16 -9.05 14.01
CA SER A 51 0.93 -8.07 13.87
C SER A 51 0.45 -6.76 13.23
N PRO A 52 -0.37 -5.96 13.92
CA PRO A 52 -0.76 -4.63 13.46
C PRO A 52 0.42 -3.65 13.46
N ASP A 53 1.39 -3.86 14.35
CA ASP A 53 2.63 -3.08 14.47
C ASP A 53 3.51 -3.14 13.22
N LEU A 54 3.40 -4.20 12.44
CA LEU A 54 4.15 -4.35 11.20
C LEU A 54 3.45 -3.67 10.02
N ASN A 55 2.17 -3.32 10.14
CA ASN A 55 1.34 -2.93 9.01
C ASN A 55 1.47 -1.41 8.76
N PRO A 56 2.10 -0.96 7.65
CA PRO A 56 2.38 0.46 7.44
C PRO A 56 1.10 1.32 7.40
N ILE A 57 -0.04 0.73 7.02
CA ILE A 57 -1.33 1.45 6.99
C ILE A 57 -1.80 1.83 8.40
N GLU A 58 -1.45 1.08 9.45
CA GLU A 58 -1.83 1.40 10.84
C GLU A 58 -1.14 2.68 11.31
N HIS A 59 0.12 2.88 10.91
CA HIS A 59 0.83 4.13 11.16
C HIS A 59 0.20 5.31 10.42
N LEU A 60 -0.28 5.09 9.20
CA LEU A 60 -1.02 6.11 8.47
C LEU A 60 -2.34 6.44 9.16
N TRP A 61 -3.08 5.44 9.63
CA TRP A 61 -4.32 5.66 10.37
C TRP A 61 -4.09 6.46 11.65
N ASP A 62 -3.05 6.16 12.43
CA ASP A 62 -2.67 6.95 13.61
C ASP A 62 -2.33 8.41 13.24
N TYR A 63 -1.59 8.62 12.15
CA TYR A 63 -1.29 9.97 11.66
C TYR A 63 -2.56 10.73 11.25
N LEU A 64 -3.46 10.09 10.50
CA LEU A 64 -4.72 10.68 10.06
C LEU A 64 -5.63 10.98 11.26
N GLN A 65 -5.75 10.07 12.22
CA GLN A 65 -6.52 10.27 13.43
C GLN A 65 -6.03 11.50 14.21
N ARG A 66 -4.71 11.64 14.41
CA ARG A 66 -4.14 12.82 15.07
C ARG A 66 -4.42 14.11 14.31
N ARG A 67 -4.40 14.07 12.96
CA ARG A 67 -4.74 15.23 12.12
C ARG A 67 -6.21 15.61 12.27
N LEU A 68 -7.11 14.63 12.35
CA LEU A 68 -8.54 14.85 12.59
C LEU A 68 -8.79 15.40 14.00
N ASP A 69 -8.18 14.81 15.03
CA ASP A 69 -8.31 15.26 16.43
C ASP A 69 -7.81 16.71 16.60
N CYS A 70 -6.74 17.09 15.88
CA CYS A 70 -6.27 18.49 15.86
C CYS A 70 -7.24 19.45 15.14
N GLN A 71 -8.13 18.93 14.30
CA GLN A 71 -9.08 19.70 13.49
C GLN A 71 -10.53 19.66 14.02
N ASP A 72 -10.77 18.98 15.15
CA ASP A 72 -12.07 18.68 15.77
C ASP A 72 -12.98 19.92 16.03
N HIS A 73 -12.49 21.14 15.88
CA HIS A 73 -13.32 22.35 15.85
C HIS A 73 -13.97 22.70 14.50
N ARG A 74 -13.63 22.00 13.40
CA ARG A 74 -14.07 22.39 12.03
C ARG A 74 -14.89 21.34 11.29
N LEU A 75 -14.86 20.07 11.69
CA LEU A 75 -15.58 19.01 10.97
C LEU A 75 -16.96 18.82 11.61
N GLN A 76 -17.96 19.51 11.08
CA GLN A 76 -19.33 19.40 11.59
C GLN A 76 -20.12 18.27 10.91
N ASN A 77 -19.65 17.78 9.76
CA ASN A 77 -20.32 16.79 8.94
C ASN A 77 -19.36 15.72 8.39
N ALA A 78 -19.87 14.50 8.22
CA ALA A 78 -19.09 13.35 7.71
C ALA A 78 -18.51 13.58 6.30
N ASP A 79 -19.17 14.39 5.47
CA ASP A 79 -18.75 14.69 4.11
C ASP A 79 -17.45 15.53 4.08
N GLU A 80 -17.27 16.45 5.03
CA GLU A 80 -16.08 17.31 5.14
C GLU A 80 -14.86 16.50 5.60
N GLY A 81 -15.06 15.60 6.57
CA GLY A 81 -14.01 14.68 7.02
C GLY A 81 -13.58 13.71 5.92
N THR A 82 -14.55 13.23 5.13
CA THR A 82 -14.29 12.33 4.00
C THR A 82 -13.45 13.03 2.92
N GLY A 83 -13.78 14.27 2.55
CA GLY A 83 -13.03 15.04 1.54
C GLY A 83 -11.57 15.31 1.92
N MET A 84 -11.30 15.57 3.20
CA MET A 84 -9.93 15.74 3.71
C MET A 84 -9.15 14.41 3.70
N LEU A 85 -9.76 13.34 4.18
CA LEU A 85 -9.14 12.01 4.17
C LEU A 85 -8.81 11.55 2.74
N PHE A 86 -9.68 11.83 1.76
CA PHE A 86 -9.42 11.49 0.36
C PHE A 86 -8.16 12.18 -0.20
N GLN A 87 -7.90 13.44 0.14
CA GLN A 87 -6.68 14.12 -0.32
C GLN A 87 -5.42 13.53 0.28
N ASP A 88 -5.44 13.14 1.56
CA ASP A 88 -4.28 12.56 2.23
C ASP A 88 -4.07 11.07 1.88
N ILE A 89 -5.15 10.32 1.57
CA ILE A 89 -5.11 8.89 1.22
C ILE A 89 -4.75 8.66 -0.26
N PHE A 90 -5.13 9.55 -1.19
CA PHE A 90 -4.89 9.38 -2.63
C PHE A 90 -3.40 9.43 -3.02
N TYR A 91 -2.53 9.97 -2.16
CA TYR A 91 -1.08 9.91 -2.38
C TYR A 91 -0.44 8.59 -1.93
N ILE A 92 -1.23 7.65 -1.39
CA ILE A 92 -0.73 6.44 -0.73
C ILE A 92 -1.29 5.13 -1.34
N PHE A 93 -2.41 5.20 -2.08
CA PHE A 93 -2.92 4.12 -2.95
C PHE A 93 -2.69 4.46 -4.42
#